data_AF-A0A168L6A5-F1
#
_entry.id   AF-A0A168L6A5-F1
#
_cell.length_a   1.000
_cell.length_b   1.000
_cell.length_c   1.000
_cell.angle_alpha   90.00
_cell.angle_beta   90.00
_cell.angle_gamma   90.00
#
_symmetry.space_group_name_H-M   'P 1'
#
loop_
_entity.id
_entity.type
_entity.pdbx_description
1 polymer ?
#
loop_
_entity_poly.entity_id
_entity_poly.type
_entity_poly.pdbx_seq_one_letter_code
_entity_poly.pdbx_strand_id
1 'polypeptide(L)'
;MSEKESSDKCERSSDSPAIMTSHLMDLLIPEYNLDMFRIVNLNEKANIRFMQLLQGKDVAEEIDVFYTPAYAAGEVVVDSLISNVLLSQTFYKPDIVSIIKALCGMPGPAYHGDAITEDISTLSTASMHAPHLTSIPMPDAFVGLTFASLFDALLL
;
A
#
# COMPACT_ATOMS: atom_id res chain seq x y z
N MET A 1 -34.25 -10.47 -17.28
CA MET A 1 -33.49 -9.51 -16.46
C MET A 1 -32.12 -10.10 -16.27
N SER A 2 -31.09 -9.42 -16.77
CA SER A 2 -29.77 -9.99 -17.07
C SER A 2 -28.89 -9.99 -15.82
N GLU A 3 -28.40 -11.16 -15.40
CA GLU A 3 -27.50 -11.34 -14.24
C GLU A 3 -26.21 -10.50 -14.34
N LYS A 4 -25.87 -10.05 -15.56
CA LYS A 4 -24.72 -9.20 -15.87
C LYS A 4 -24.88 -7.74 -15.39
N GLU A 5 -26.11 -7.22 -15.28
CA GLU A 5 -26.33 -5.87 -14.72
C GLU A 5 -26.33 -5.86 -13.19
N SER A 6 -26.63 -7.00 -12.55
CA SER A 6 -26.54 -7.16 -11.10
C SER A 6 -25.10 -7.28 -10.61
N SER A 7 -24.19 -7.88 -11.39
CA SER A 7 -22.76 -7.95 -11.03
C SER A 7 -22.09 -6.58 -11.09
N ASP A 8 -22.31 -5.80 -12.16
CA ASP A 8 -21.71 -4.46 -12.31
C ASP A 8 -22.15 -3.48 -11.20
N LYS A 9 -23.40 -3.59 -10.72
CA LYS A 9 -23.89 -2.79 -9.60
C LYS A 9 -23.29 -3.25 -8.27
N CYS A 10 -23.11 -4.55 -8.09
CA CYS A 10 -22.49 -5.13 -6.91
C CYS A 10 -21.02 -4.71 -6.78
N GLU A 11 -20.25 -4.81 -7.86
CA GLU A 11 -18.83 -4.43 -7.93
C GLU A 11 -18.62 -2.94 -7.63
N ARG A 12 -19.47 -2.06 -8.18
CA ARG A 12 -19.43 -0.61 -7.87
C ARG A 12 -19.79 -0.28 -6.42
N SER A 13 -20.56 -1.14 -5.75
CA SER A 13 -20.98 -0.92 -4.35
C SER A 13 -20.06 -1.60 -3.33
N SER A 14 -19.13 -2.45 -3.78
CA SER A 14 -18.26 -3.26 -2.91
C SER A 14 -17.44 -2.42 -1.95
N ASP A 15 -16.89 -1.31 -2.43
CA ASP A 15 -16.04 -0.41 -1.64
C ASP A 15 -16.82 0.69 -0.90
N SER A 16 -18.15 0.74 -1.06
CA SER A 16 -18.98 1.79 -0.45
C SER A 16 -18.83 1.88 1.07
N PRO A 17 -18.72 0.77 1.85
CA PRO A 17 -18.54 0.90 3.30
C PRO A 17 -17.19 1.51 3.66
N ALA A 18 -16.12 1.14 2.95
CA ALA A 18 -14.77 1.64 3.19
C ALA A 18 -14.67 3.15 2.89
N ILE A 19 -15.21 3.56 1.75
CA ILE A 19 -15.25 4.97 1.32
C ILE A 19 -16.11 5.82 2.27
N MET A 20 -17.31 5.34 2.61
CA MET A 20 -18.20 6.07 3.51
C MET A 20 -17.62 6.20 4.92
N THR A 21 -16.96 5.15 5.41
CA THR A 21 -16.26 5.20 6.72
C THR A 21 -15.12 6.20 6.68
N SER A 22 -14.33 6.22 5.59
CA SER A 22 -13.28 7.21 5.39
C SER A 22 -13.82 8.64 5.50
N HIS A 23 -14.87 8.95 4.73
CA HIS A 23 -15.51 10.27 4.75
C HIS A 23 -16.11 10.64 6.09
N LEU A 24 -16.73 9.67 6.78
CA LEU A 24 -17.30 9.88 8.10
C LEU A 24 -16.21 10.16 9.14
N MET A 25 -15.06 9.50 9.06
CA MET A 25 -13.91 9.79 9.93
C MET A 25 -13.35 11.19 9.70
N ASP A 26 -13.31 11.66 8.44
CA ASP A 26 -12.88 13.02 8.10
C ASP A 26 -13.81 14.10 8.70
N LEU A 27 -15.10 13.79 8.84
CA LEU A 27 -16.10 14.68 9.44
C LEU A 27 -16.11 14.61 10.97
N LEU A 28 -15.93 13.43 11.56
CA LEU A 28 -16.01 13.22 13.00
C LEU A 28 -14.73 13.59 13.75
N ILE A 29 -13.59 13.58 13.06
CA ILE A 29 -12.28 13.88 13.65
C ILE A 29 -11.72 15.12 12.93
N PRO A 30 -12.29 16.32 13.17
CA PRO A 30 -11.87 17.55 12.51
C PRO A 30 -10.49 18.04 12.97
N GLU A 31 -9.99 17.53 14.10
CA GLU A 31 -8.67 17.85 14.61
C GLU A 31 -7.65 16.88 14.00
N TYR A 32 -6.87 17.39 13.05
CA TYR A 32 -5.63 16.79 12.53
C TYR A 32 -4.66 16.54 13.69
N ASN A 33 -4.89 15.47 14.47
CA ASN A 33 -3.81 14.83 15.18
C ASN A 33 -2.88 14.31 14.08
N LEU A 34 -1.70 14.94 13.97
CA LEU A 34 -0.66 14.65 12.98
C LEU A 34 -0.21 13.18 12.97
N ASP A 35 -0.69 12.38 13.92
CA ASP A 35 -0.36 10.98 14.12
C ASP A 35 -1.44 10.00 13.63
N MET A 36 -2.59 10.47 13.12
CA MET A 36 -3.63 9.56 12.62
C MET A 36 -3.44 9.29 11.12
N PHE A 37 -2.72 8.22 10.82
CA PHE A 37 -2.58 7.71 9.46
C PHE A 37 -3.69 6.70 9.15
N ARG A 38 -4.36 6.88 8.02
CA ARG A 38 -5.39 5.97 7.53
C ARG A 38 -5.02 5.46 6.15
N ILE A 39 -5.20 4.16 5.95
CA ILE A 39 -5.08 3.51 4.65
C ILE A 39 -6.42 2.84 4.35
N VAL A 40 -7.00 3.17 3.20
CA VAL A 40 -8.26 2.59 2.72
C VAL A 40 -7.94 1.58 1.64
N ASN A 41 -8.35 0.33 1.85
CA ASN A 41 -8.26 -0.69 0.81
C ASN A 41 -9.48 -0.61 -0.11
N LEU A 42 -9.25 -0.60 -1.42
CA LEU A 42 -10.27 -0.67 -2.44
C LEU A 42 -10.08 -1.94 -3.28
N ASN A 43 -11.19 -2.61 -3.58
CA ASN A 43 -11.18 -3.72 -4.51
C ASN A 43 -11.11 -3.20 -5.95
N GLU A 44 -11.93 -2.19 -6.25
CA GLU A 44 -12.08 -1.66 -7.61
C GLU A 44 -11.30 -0.37 -7.81
N LYS A 45 -10.40 -0.39 -8.79
CA LYS A 45 -9.53 0.75 -9.13
C LYS A 45 -10.33 2.01 -9.50
N ALA A 46 -11.52 1.85 -10.11
CA ALA A 46 -12.37 2.95 -10.53
C ALA A 46 -12.99 3.72 -9.36
N ASN A 47 -13.06 3.10 -8.16
CA ASN A 47 -13.68 3.69 -6.99
C ASN A 47 -12.78 4.70 -6.28
N ILE A 48 -11.49 4.79 -6.65
CA ILE A 48 -10.56 5.77 -6.08
C ILE A 48 -11.02 7.22 -6.27
N ARG A 49 -11.79 7.50 -7.33
CA ARG A 49 -12.39 8.83 -7.57
C ARG A 49 -13.26 9.29 -6.40
N PHE A 50 -13.88 8.35 -5.68
CA PHE A 50 -14.75 8.68 -4.56
C PHE A 50 -13.99 9.10 -3.31
N MET A 51 -12.69 8.80 -3.22
CA MET A 51 -11.83 9.23 -2.12
C MET A 51 -11.56 10.74 -2.15
N GLN A 52 -11.73 11.38 -3.30
CA GLN A 52 -11.43 12.80 -3.50
C GLN A 52 -12.65 13.71 -3.44
N LEU A 53 -13.85 13.13 -3.25
CA LEU A 53 -15.12 13.86 -3.22
C LEU A 53 -15.15 14.97 -2.16
N LEU A 54 -14.64 14.71 -0.95
CA LEU A 54 -14.59 15.72 0.11
C LEU A 54 -13.54 16.81 -0.14
N GLN A 55 -12.55 16.56 -1.00
CA GLN A 55 -11.50 17.53 -1.33
C GLN A 55 -11.97 18.57 -2.36
N GLY A 56 -13.22 18.47 -2.86
CA GLY A 56 -13.84 19.45 -3.76
C GLY A 56 -13.19 19.55 -5.14
N LYS A 57 -12.30 18.61 -5.50
CA LYS A 57 -11.68 18.53 -6.81
C LYS A 57 -12.53 17.62 -7.69
N ASP A 58 -13.12 18.18 -8.75
CA ASP A 58 -13.72 17.39 -9.82
C ASP A 58 -12.60 16.64 -10.54
N VAL A 59 -12.46 15.36 -10.22
CA VAL A 59 -11.46 14.49 -10.84
C VAL A 59 -12.02 14.07 -12.19
N ALA A 60 -11.35 14.47 -13.27
CA ALA A 60 -11.67 13.98 -14.61
C ALA A 60 -11.71 12.44 -14.59
N GLU A 61 -12.76 11.86 -15.18
CA GLU A 61 -13.11 10.43 -15.06
C GLU A 61 -12.06 9.45 -15.63
N GLU A 62 -10.96 9.94 -16.22
CA GLU A 62 -9.94 9.13 -16.93
C GLU A 62 -8.51 9.27 -16.38
N ILE A 63 -8.31 9.73 -15.14
CA ILE A 63 -6.97 9.74 -14.54
C ILE A 63 -6.63 8.31 -14.09
N ASP A 64 -5.52 7.76 -14.58
CA ASP A 64 -4.99 6.47 -14.12
C ASP A 64 -4.70 6.54 -12.61
N VAL A 65 -4.96 5.43 -11.90
CA VAL A 65 -4.97 5.33 -10.44
C VAL A 65 -3.65 5.81 -9.84
N PHE A 66 -2.53 5.53 -10.53
CA PHE A 66 -1.19 5.95 -10.14
C PHE A 66 -0.98 7.46 -10.06
N TYR A 67 -1.76 8.26 -10.78
CA TYR A 67 -1.66 9.73 -10.76
C TYR A 67 -2.65 10.39 -9.82
N THR A 68 -3.45 9.61 -9.09
CA THR A 68 -4.38 10.17 -8.13
C THR A 68 -3.62 10.61 -6.86
N PRO A 69 -3.88 11.83 -6.35
CA PRO A 69 -3.29 12.28 -5.09
C PRO A 69 -3.47 11.32 -3.90
N ALA A 70 -4.61 10.63 -3.83
CA ALA A 70 -4.93 9.71 -2.74
C ALA A 70 -4.02 8.46 -2.77
N TYR A 71 -3.71 7.96 -3.96
CA TYR A 71 -2.74 6.89 -4.12
C TYR A 71 -1.30 7.36 -3.85
N ALA A 72 -0.92 8.53 -4.39
CA ALA A 72 0.44 9.08 -4.21
C ALA A 72 0.78 9.43 -2.76
N ALA A 73 -0.22 9.82 -1.96
CA ALA A 73 -0.07 10.07 -0.53
C ALA A 73 -0.02 8.79 0.31
N GLY A 74 -0.28 7.61 -0.27
CA GLY A 74 -0.36 6.34 0.45
C GLY A 74 -1.64 6.16 1.28
N GLU A 75 -2.68 6.96 1.04
CA GLU A 75 -3.96 6.87 1.76
C GLU A 75 -4.84 5.73 1.22
N VAL A 76 -4.56 5.26 -0.01
CA VAL A 76 -5.38 4.27 -0.70
C VAL A 76 -4.49 3.17 -1.28
N VAL A 77 -4.90 1.93 -1.05
CA VAL A 77 -4.31 0.74 -1.69
C VAL A 77 -5.40 0.05 -2.50
N VAL A 78 -5.02 -0.48 -3.67
CA VAL A 78 -5.95 -1.22 -4.55
C VAL A 78 -5.41 -2.61 -4.82
N ASP A 79 -6.12 -3.64 -4.37
CA ASP A 79 -5.66 -5.04 -4.41
C ASP A 79 -5.43 -5.56 -5.85
N SER A 80 -6.23 -5.06 -6.80
CA SER A 80 -6.10 -5.43 -8.21
C SER A 80 -4.77 -4.96 -8.84
N LEU A 81 -4.16 -3.86 -8.34
CA LEU A 81 -2.85 -3.40 -8.80
C LEU A 81 -1.74 -4.34 -8.35
N ILE A 82 -1.79 -4.75 -7.08
CA ILE A 82 -0.81 -5.67 -6.49
C ILE A 82 -0.90 -7.02 -7.20
N SER A 83 -2.11 -7.53 -7.40
CA SER A 83 -2.34 -8.80 -8.07
C SER A 83 -1.75 -8.83 -9.48
N ASN A 84 -1.92 -7.76 -10.26
CA ASN A 84 -1.40 -7.70 -11.62
C ASN A 84 0.14 -7.67 -11.66
N VAL A 85 0.78 -6.87 -10.80
CA VAL A 85 2.25 -6.81 -10.72
C VAL A 85 2.82 -8.13 -10.21
N LEU A 86 2.23 -8.71 -9.16
CA LEU A 86 2.66 -9.99 -8.62
C LEU A 86 2.48 -11.11 -9.65
N LEU A 87 1.34 -11.23 -10.33
CA LEU A 87 1.12 -12.31 -11.28
C LEU A 87 1.97 -12.18 -12.55
N SER A 88 2.06 -10.98 -13.12
CA SER A 88 2.74 -10.78 -14.41
C SER A 88 4.26 -10.76 -14.31
N GLN A 89 4.82 -10.12 -13.28
CA GLN A 89 6.29 -9.97 -13.15
C GLN A 89 6.95 -11.18 -12.52
N THR A 90 6.27 -11.82 -11.57
CA THR A 90 6.87 -12.95 -10.84
C THR A 90 6.92 -14.23 -11.65
N PHE A 91 6.05 -14.34 -12.67
CA PHE A 91 6.11 -15.42 -13.64
C PHE A 91 7.45 -15.46 -14.38
N TYR A 92 8.00 -14.29 -14.75
CA TYR A 92 9.28 -14.20 -15.45
C TYR A 92 10.48 -14.17 -14.50
N LYS A 93 10.31 -13.65 -13.29
CA LYS A 93 11.39 -13.48 -12.31
C LYS A 93 10.88 -13.83 -10.90
N PRO A 94 11.01 -15.10 -10.46
CA PRO A 94 10.52 -15.54 -9.16
C PRO A 94 11.22 -14.83 -7.99
N ASP A 95 12.47 -14.38 -8.19
CA ASP A 95 13.25 -13.64 -7.19
C ASP A 95 12.56 -12.35 -6.71
N ILE A 96 11.72 -11.75 -7.56
CA ILE A 96 10.94 -10.54 -7.22
C ILE A 96 10.04 -10.82 -6.01
N VAL A 97 9.41 -12.01 -5.95
CA VAL A 97 8.57 -12.39 -4.80
C VAL A 97 9.40 -12.46 -3.53
N SER A 98 10.59 -13.06 -3.61
CA SER A 98 11.47 -13.20 -2.45
C SER A 98 11.92 -11.85 -1.92
N ILE A 99 12.25 -10.91 -2.82
CA ILE A 99 12.62 -9.54 -2.45
C ILE A 99 11.43 -8.81 -1.81
N ILE A 100 10.24 -8.86 -2.41
CA ILE A 100 9.04 -8.24 -1.83
C ILE A 100 8.73 -8.83 -0.45
N LYS A 101 8.82 -10.16 -0.30
CA LYS A 101 8.65 -10.82 1.00
C LYS A 101 9.64 -10.31 2.03
N ALA A 102 10.92 -10.22 1.68
CA ALA A 102 11.94 -9.69 2.56
C ALA A 102 11.66 -8.22 2.96
N LEU A 103 11.26 -7.36 2.02
CA LEU A 103 10.91 -5.96 2.30
C LEU A 103 9.68 -5.83 3.21
N CYS A 104 8.71 -6.73 3.10
CA CYS A 104 7.55 -6.80 3.99
C CYS A 104 7.85 -7.49 5.34
N GLY A 105 9.09 -7.89 5.60
CA GLY A 105 9.48 -8.62 6.81
C GLY A 105 8.91 -10.04 6.89
N MET A 106 8.40 -10.58 5.78
CA MET A 106 7.93 -11.96 5.71
C MET A 106 9.13 -12.92 5.66
N PRO A 107 9.08 -14.07 6.34
CA PRO A 107 10.13 -15.07 6.24
C PRO A 107 10.29 -15.49 4.77
N GLY A 108 11.51 -15.31 4.25
CA GLY A 108 11.87 -15.73 2.91
C GLY A 108 11.81 -17.25 2.78
N PRO A 109 11.78 -17.79 1.54
CA PRO A 109 11.89 -19.22 1.34
C PRO A 109 13.20 -19.69 1.96
N ALA A 110 13.11 -20.55 2.99
CA ALA A 110 14.27 -21.21 3.54
C ALA A 110 14.92 -22.02 2.40
N TYR A 111 16.08 -21.57 1.92
CA TYR A 111 16.88 -22.33 0.95
C TYR A 111 17.47 -23.63 1.53
N HIS A 112 17.07 -24.01 2.75
CA HIS A 112 17.31 -25.32 3.34
C HIS A 112 16.00 -26.06 3.58
N GLY A 113 15.58 -26.81 2.57
CA GLY A 113 15.56 -28.28 2.62
C GLY A 113 14.69 -29.02 3.64
N ASP A 114 14.11 -28.39 4.66
CA ASP A 114 13.26 -29.11 5.62
C ASP A 114 11.93 -28.39 5.80
N ALA A 115 10.87 -29.09 5.39
CA ALA A 115 9.50 -28.72 5.65
C ALA A 115 9.23 -28.83 7.15
N ILE A 116 9.56 -27.79 7.89
CA ILE A 116 9.14 -27.65 9.28
C ILE A 116 7.93 -26.74 9.27
N THR A 117 6.78 -27.34 9.54
CA THR A 117 5.60 -26.67 10.09
C THR A 117 6.01 -25.99 11.39
N GLU A 118 6.65 -24.83 11.31
CA GLU A 118 6.97 -24.02 12.48
C GLU A 118 5.77 -23.16 12.82
N ASP A 119 5.24 -23.42 14.01
CA ASP A 119 4.24 -22.59 14.66
C ASP A 119 4.67 -21.12 14.64
N ILE A 120 3.73 -20.25 14.28
CA ILE A 120 3.87 -18.78 14.19
C ILE A 120 4.43 -18.16 15.50
N SER A 121 4.44 -18.92 16.59
CA SER A 121 4.94 -18.55 17.91
C SER A 121 6.48 -18.58 18.08
N THR A 122 7.24 -19.12 17.12
CA THR A 122 8.73 -19.18 17.18
C THR A 122 9.42 -18.33 16.11
N LEU A 123 8.79 -17.23 15.65
CA LEU A 123 9.45 -16.13 14.92
C LEU A 123 10.47 -15.41 15.83
N SER A 124 11.47 -16.14 16.29
CA SER A 124 12.42 -15.76 17.32
C SER A 124 13.80 -15.62 16.68
N THR A 125 14.34 -14.40 16.79
CA THR A 125 15.73 -13.98 16.55
C THR A 125 16.22 -13.82 15.11
N ALA A 126 15.83 -14.66 14.13
CA ALA A 126 16.34 -14.54 12.75
C ALA A 126 15.71 -13.36 11.97
N SER A 127 14.43 -13.05 12.21
CA SER A 127 13.75 -11.88 11.61
C SER A 127 14.21 -10.55 12.23
N MET A 128 14.85 -10.56 13.40
CA MET A 128 15.33 -9.35 14.09
C MET A 128 16.57 -8.73 13.42
N HIS A 129 17.26 -9.46 12.53
CA HIS A 129 18.51 -9.03 11.88
C HIS A 129 18.36 -8.78 10.38
N ALA A 130 17.18 -8.99 9.80
CA ALA A 130 16.94 -8.63 8.42
C ALA A 130 16.80 -7.10 8.30
N PRO A 131 17.39 -6.44 7.29
CA PRO A 131 17.17 -5.02 7.06
C PRO A 131 15.68 -4.78 6.76
N HIS A 132 15.02 -4.00 7.62
CA HIS A 132 13.61 -3.66 7.50
C HIS A 132 13.44 -2.26 6.92
N LEU A 133 12.33 -2.05 6.21
CA LEU A 133 11.94 -0.70 5.78
C LEU A 133 11.67 0.16 7.03
N THR A 134 12.29 1.33 7.09
CA THR A 134 12.13 2.28 8.18
C THR A 134 11.89 3.68 7.63
N SER A 135 11.22 4.51 8.43
CA SER A 135 11.05 5.93 8.17
C SER A 135 11.97 6.70 9.10
N ILE A 136 12.76 7.61 8.53
CA ILE A 136 13.62 8.53 9.27
C ILE A 136 13.19 9.96 8.95
N PRO A 137 12.95 10.82 9.96
CA PRO A 137 12.67 12.23 9.72
C PRO A 137 13.88 12.86 9.04
N MET A 138 13.63 13.78 8.10
CA MET A 138 14.69 14.47 7.37
C MET A 138 15.57 15.25 8.36
N PRO A 139 16.86 14.96 8.48
CA PRO A 139 17.71 15.69 9.41
C PRO A 139 17.92 17.13 8.93
N ASP A 140 17.80 18.10 9.84
CA ASP A 140 17.87 19.54 9.52
C ASP A 140 19.14 19.93 8.76
N ALA A 141 20.26 19.25 9.04
CA ALA A 141 21.55 19.49 8.41
C ALA A 141 21.56 19.21 6.89
N PHE A 142 20.60 18.45 6.38
CA PHE A 142 20.50 18.08 4.97
C PHE A 142 19.38 18.85 4.24
N VAL A 143 18.65 19.75 4.91
CA VAL A 143 17.61 20.55 4.29
C VAL A 143 18.23 21.49 3.25
N GLY A 144 17.77 21.39 2.00
CA GLY A 144 18.31 22.16 0.87
C GLY A 144 19.53 21.54 0.19
N LEU A 145 20.04 20.41 0.69
CA LEU A 145 21.07 19.61 0.00
C LEU A 145 20.44 18.59 -0.95
N THR A 146 21.27 17.95 -1.77
CA THR A 146 20.80 16.91 -2.71
C THR A 146 20.54 15.60 -2.00
N PHE A 147 19.62 14.78 -2.51
CA PHE A 147 19.38 13.43 -1.99
C PHE A 147 20.65 12.57 -1.97
N ALA A 148 21.54 12.72 -2.96
CA ALA A 148 22.81 11.99 -3.00
C ALA A 148 23.68 12.21 -1.75
N SER A 149 23.74 13.45 -1.23
CA SER A 149 24.49 13.75 0.00
C SER A 149 23.95 13.05 1.24
N LEU A 150 22.62 12.90 1.33
CA LEU A 150 21.97 12.16 2.40
C LEU A 150 22.22 10.65 2.24
N PHE A 151 22.11 10.15 1.01
CA PHE A 151 22.32 8.75 0.68
C PHE A 151 23.74 8.29 1.02
N ASP A 152 24.76 9.07 0.64
CA ASP A 152 26.16 8.78 0.96
C ASP A 152 26.42 8.78 2.48
N ALA A 153 25.73 9.66 3.23
CA ALA A 153 25.85 9.72 4.68
C ALA A 153 25.20 8.53 5.40
N LEU A 154 24.12 7.97 4.86
CA LEU A 154 23.40 6.81 5.43
C LEU A 154 23.98 5.45 5.00
N LEU A 155 24.83 5.43 3.97
CA LEU A 155 25.49 4.22 3.45
C LEU A 155 26.67 3.77 4.32
N LEU A 156 27.25 4.68 5.11
CA LEU A 156 28.41 4.47 5.99
C LEU A 156 27.97 4.08 7.40
#